data_AF-A0A960D4M2-F1
#
_entry.id   AF-A0A960D4M2-F1
#
_cell.length_a   1.000
_cell.length_b   1.000
_cell.length_c   1.000
_cell.angle_alpha   90.00
_cell.angle_beta   90.00
_cell.angle_gamma   90.00
#
_symmetry.space_group_name_H-M   'P 1'
#
loop_
_entity.id
_entity.type
_entity.pdbx_description
1 polymer ?
#
loop_
_entity_poly.entity_id
_entity_poly.type
_entity_poly.pdbx_seq_one_letter_code
_entity_poly.pdbx_strand_id
1 'polypeptide(L)'
;LRDVAAEVDAKPAQVALAWLTSLPGVVAIPGASSVEQLEFNVAAADIELSAESRDALTAAARAFRPASAGRFLTDLVRERLGR
;
A
#
# COMPACT_ATOMS: atom_id res chain seq x y z
N LEU A 1 -4.17 -8.38 -1.70
CA LEU A 1 -3.42 -7.62 -0.66
C LEU A 1 -3.70 -8.14 0.74
N ARG A 2 -4.97 -8.20 1.18
CA ARG A 2 -5.31 -8.76 2.51
C ARG A 2 -4.96 -10.24 2.62
N ASP A 3 -5.17 -11.00 1.55
CA ASP A 3 -4.87 -12.44 1.54
C ASP A 3 -3.36 -12.69 1.69
N VAL A 4 -2.54 -12.04 0.86
CA VAL A 4 -1.07 -12.05 0.99
C VAL A 4 -0.60 -11.57 2.38
N ALA A 5 -1.27 -10.58 2.97
CA ALA A 5 -0.95 -10.11 4.31
C ALA A 5 -1.23 -11.16 5.40
N ALA A 6 -2.27 -11.97 5.23
CA ALA A 6 -2.53 -13.11 6.10
C ALA A 6 -1.50 -14.23 5.88
N GLU A 7 -1.06 -14.48 4.64
CA GLU A 7 -0.03 -15.49 4.33
C GLU A 7 1.30 -15.23 5.04
N VAL A 8 1.71 -13.97 5.14
CA VAL A 8 3.01 -13.57 5.71
C VAL A 8 2.90 -12.98 7.13
N ASP A 9 1.74 -13.12 7.77
CA ASP A 9 1.40 -12.56 9.10
C ASP A 9 1.83 -11.09 9.28
N ALA A 10 1.51 -10.26 8.29
CA ALA A 10 1.88 -8.84 8.28
C ALA A 10 0.66 -7.94 8.08
N LYS A 11 0.82 -6.64 8.30
CA LYS A 11 -0.22 -5.68 7.96
C LYS A 11 -0.22 -5.39 6.45
N PRO A 12 -1.40 -5.16 5.83
CA PRO A 12 -1.49 -4.87 4.40
C PRO A 12 -0.59 -3.72 3.91
N ALA A 13 -0.37 -2.70 4.75
CA ALA A 13 0.52 -1.59 4.41
C ALA A 13 2.00 -2.01 4.33
N GLN A 14 2.45 -2.91 5.23
CA GLN A 14 3.81 -3.45 5.18
C GLN A 14 4.00 -4.35 3.96
N VAL A 15 3.00 -5.18 3.62
CA VAL A 15 3.02 -5.97 2.38
C VAL A 15 3.10 -5.08 1.13
N ALA A 16 2.37 -3.96 1.12
CA ALA A 16 2.45 -3.02 0.00
C ALA A 16 3.85 -2.39 -0.13
N LEU A 17 4.48 -2.02 0.99
CA LEU A 17 5.86 -1.51 1.01
C LEU A 17 6.87 -2.57 0.56
N ALA A 18 6.79 -3.79 1.10
CA ALA A 18 7.64 -4.92 0.72
C ALA A 18 7.53 -5.25 -0.78
N TRP A 19 6.31 -5.19 -1.33
CA TRP A 19 6.10 -5.35 -2.77
C TRP A 19 6.74 -4.22 -3.56
N LEU A 20 6.50 -2.95 -3.20
CA LEU A 20 7.06 -1.79 -3.90
C LEU A 20 8.59 -1.82 -3.92
N THR A 21 9.23 -2.08 -2.79
CA THR A 21 10.70 -2.11 -2.68
C THR A 21 11.32 -3.33 -3.36
N SER A 22 10.54 -4.38 -3.63
CA SER A 22 10.99 -5.54 -4.41
C SER A 22 11.04 -5.28 -5.92
N LEU A 23 10.42 -4.21 -6.40
CA LEU A 23 10.40 -3.88 -7.83
C LEU A 23 11.72 -3.22 -8.27
N PRO A 24 12.21 -3.53 -9.49
CA PRO A 24 13.45 -2.97 -9.98
C PRO A 24 13.34 -1.45 -10.15
N GLY A 25 14.30 -0.72 -9.56
CA GLY A 25 14.40 0.74 -9.69
C GLY A 25 13.34 1.53 -8.91
N VAL A 26 12.64 0.91 -7.97
CA VAL A 26 11.63 1.59 -7.13
C VAL A 26 12.20 1.88 -5.74
N VAL A 27 12.01 3.11 -5.27
CA VAL A 27 12.30 3.53 -3.89
C VAL A 27 11.00 4.04 -3.26
N ALA A 28 10.58 3.43 -2.16
CA ALA A 28 9.40 3.88 -1.40
C ALA A 28 9.81 4.93 -0.36
N ILE A 29 9.03 6.03 -0.26
CA ILE A 29 9.24 7.11 0.72
C ILE A 29 7.96 7.25 1.56
N PRO A 30 7.63 6.28 2.43
CA PRO A 30 6.43 6.36 3.26
C PRO A 30 6.57 7.45 4.32
N GLY A 31 5.50 8.20 4.55
CA GLY A 31 5.44 9.16 5.64
C GLY A 31 5.39 8.47 7.01
N ALA A 32 6.08 9.06 7.98
CA ALA A 32 5.97 8.71 9.40
C ALA A 32 6.03 10.00 10.22
N SER A 33 5.04 10.21 11.09
CA SER A 33 4.99 11.31 12.05
C SER A 33 5.29 10.88 13.48
N SER A 34 5.59 9.59 13.69
CA SER A 34 6.03 9.04 14.98
C SER A 34 7.08 7.94 14.76
N VAL A 35 7.79 7.60 15.84
CA VAL A 35 8.79 6.53 15.81
C VAL A 35 8.13 5.18 15.56
N GLU A 36 6.96 4.94 16.15
CA GLU A 36 6.21 3.68 15.96
C GLU A 36 5.79 3.50 14.49
N GLN A 37 5.43 4.59 13.79
CA GLN A 37 5.15 4.53 12.36
C GLN A 37 6.42 4.27 11.53
N LEU A 38 7.55 4.84 11.93
CA LEU A 38 8.84 4.57 11.29
C LEU A 38 9.22 3.09 11.44
N GLU A 39 9.17 2.56 12.66
CA GLU A 39 9.45 1.15 12.97
C GLU A 39 8.52 0.21 12.19
N PHE A 40 7.23 0.54 12.15
CA PHE A 40 6.24 -0.20 11.36
C PHE A 40 6.59 -0.22 9.86
N ASN A 41 6.98 0.92 9.29
CA ASN A 41 7.36 1.03 7.88
C ASN A 41 8.67 0.27 7.59
N VAL A 42 9.66 0.36 8.48
CA VAL A 42 10.97 -0.31 8.33
C VAL A 42 10.82 -1.83 8.39
N ALA A 43 9.96 -2.35 9.28
CA ALA A 43 9.70 -3.79 9.39
C ALA A 43 9.13 -4.41 8.09
N ALA A 44 8.67 -3.61 7.13
CA ALA A 44 8.30 -4.11 5.81
C ALA A 44 9.49 -4.65 5.00
N ALA A 45 10.72 -4.19 5.28
CA ALA A 45 11.92 -4.64 4.57
C ALA A 45 12.29 -6.10 4.87
N ASP A 46 11.83 -6.63 6.01
CA ASP A 46 12.08 -8.01 6.44
C ASP A 46 11.04 -9.00 5.89
N ILE A 47 10.02 -8.52 5.18
CA ILE A 47 8.97 -9.37 4.63
C ILE A 47 9.40 -9.95 3.29
N GLU A 48 9.60 -11.27 3.27
CA GLU A 48 9.82 -12.02 2.04
C GLU A 48 8.49 -12.45 1.41
N LEU A 49 8.17 -11.87 0.26
CA LEU A 49 7.02 -12.32 -0.54
C LEU A 49 7.43 -13.52 -1.41
N SER A 50 6.52 -14.46 -1.63
CA SER A 50 6.72 -15.50 -2.65
C SER A 50 6.68 -14.87 -4.06
N ALA A 51 7.21 -15.56 -5.07
CA ALA A 51 7.07 -15.11 -6.46
C ALA A 51 5.60 -14.99 -6.88
N GLU A 52 4.77 -15.97 -6.50
CA GLU A 52 3.33 -15.99 -6.76
C GLU A 52 2.63 -14.79 -6.11
N SER A 53 2.91 -14.51 -4.83
CA SER A 53 2.32 -13.38 -4.11
C SER A 53 2.75 -12.05 -4.75
N ARG A 54 4.03 -11.89 -5.17
CA ARG A 54 4.50 -10.69 -5.89
C ARG A 54 3.79 -10.51 -7.22
N ASP A 55 3.61 -11.58 -8.00
CA ASP A 55 2.94 -11.53 -9.30
C ASP A 55 1.45 -11.21 -9.14
N ALA A 56 0.78 -11.81 -8.15
CA ALA A 56 -0.62 -11.54 -7.83
C ALA A 56 -0.82 -10.07 -7.43
N LEU A 57 0.05 -9.52 -6.58
CA LEU A 57 0.01 -8.09 -6.21
C LEU A 57 0.24 -7.18 -7.43
N THR A 58 1.21 -7.53 -8.28
CA THR A 58 1.49 -6.77 -9.51
C THR A 58 0.31 -6.78 -10.47
N ALA A 59 -0.33 -7.94 -10.68
CA ALA A 59 -1.52 -8.07 -11.51
C ALA A 59 -2.69 -7.24 -10.95
N ALA A 60 -2.93 -7.32 -9.65
CA ALA A 60 -3.96 -6.53 -8.97
C ALA A 60 -3.71 -5.02 -9.10
N ALA A 61 -2.46 -4.57 -8.92
CA ALA A 61 -2.08 -3.17 -9.06
C ALA A 61 -2.30 -2.66 -10.51
N ARG A 62 -1.99 -3.47 -11.52
CA ARG A 62 -2.23 -3.12 -12.93
C ARG A 62 -3.72 -3.09 -13.30
N ALA A 63 -4.53 -3.93 -12.66
CA ALA A 63 -5.97 -3.95 -12.86
C ALA A 63 -6.71 -2.81 -12.13
N PHE A 64 -6.03 -2.08 -11.24
CA PHE A 64 -6.64 -1.00 -10.48
C PHE A 64 -7.23 0.08 -11.41
N ARG A 65 -8.51 0.38 -11.20
CA ARG A 65 -9.20 1.50 -11.83
C ARG A 65 -9.45 2.57 -10.77
N PRO A 66 -8.91 3.79 -10.92
CA PRO A 66 -9.24 4.87 -10.02
C PRO A 66 -10.75 5.08 -10.03
N ALA A 67 -11.35 5.26 -8.85
CA ALA A 67 -12.68 5.83 -8.78
C ALA A 67 -12.59 7.23 -9.40
N SER A 68 -13.34 7.45 -10.48
CA SER A 68 -13.23 8.61 -11.38
C SER A 68 -13.39 9.96 -10.65
N ALA A 69 -13.10 11.05 -11.37
CA ALA A 69 -13.19 12.46 -10.90
C ALA A 69 -14.50 12.81 -10.16
N GLY A 70 -15.58 12.06 -10.37
CA GLY A 70 -16.82 12.18 -9.59
C GLY A 70 -16.62 11.94 -8.09
N ARG A 71 -15.80 10.97 -7.69
CA ARG A 71 -15.50 10.73 -6.25
C ARG A 71 -14.68 11.86 -5.66
N PHE A 72 -13.68 12.37 -6.39
CA PHE A 72 -12.89 13.52 -5.99
C PHE A 72 -13.75 14.80 -5.79
N LEU A 73 -14.68 15.06 -6.71
CA LEU A 73 -15.66 16.15 -6.58
C LEU A 73 -16.57 15.96 -5.36
N THR A 74 -17.02 14.73 -5.11
CA THR A 74 -17.89 14.43 -3.97
C THR A 74 -17.17 14.60 -2.63
N ASP A 75 -15.90 14.19 -2.56
CA ASP A 75 -15.07 14.35 -1.36
C ASP A 75 -14.77 15.84 -1.11
N LEU A 76 -14.47 16.63 -2.16
CA LEU A 76 -14.30 18.09 -2.07
C LEU A 76 -15.57 18.83 -1.59
N VAL A 77 -16.73 18.41 -2.09
CA VAL A 77 -18.03 18.99 -1.67
C VAL A 77 -18.32 18.65 -0.21
N ARG A 78 -18.07 17.40 0.19
CA ARG A 78 -18.24 16.95 1.58
C ARG A 78 -17.32 17.70 2.54
N GLU A 79 -16.08 17.94 2.15
CA GLU A 79 -15.09 18.66 2.96
C GLU A 79 -15.44 20.15 3.12
N ARG A 80 -16.09 20.76 2.12
CA ARG A 80 -16.60 22.16 2.21
C ARG A 80 -17.91 22.33 2.98
N LEU A 81 -18.78 21.32 2.98
CA LEU A 81 -20.09 21.37 3.66
C LEU A 81 -20.06 20.84 5.11
N GLY A 82 -18.95 20.22 5.53
CA GLY A 82 -18.75 19.67 6.88
C GLY A 82 -18.13 20.63 7.90
N ARG A 83 -18.28 21.95 7.72
CA ARG A 83 -17.99 22.98 8.74
C ARG A 83 -19.26 23.72 9.11
#